data_AF-A0A379VWT2-F1
#
_entry.id   AF-A0A379VWT2-F1
#
_cell.length_a   1.000
_cell.length_b   1.000
_cell.length_c   1.000
_cell.angle_alpha   90.00
_cell.angle_beta   90.00
_cell.angle_gamma   90.00
#
_symmetry.space_group_name_H-M   'P 1'
#
loop_
_entity.id
_entity.type
_entity.pdbx_description
1 polymer ?
#
loop_
_entity_poly.entity_id
_entity_poly.type
_entity_poly.pdbx_seq_one_letter_code
_entity_poly.pdbx_strand_id
1 'polypeptide(L)'
;MDIPRIFTISESEHRIHNPFTAEKYATLGHALRMKPGTRILDLGSGSGEMLCTWARDYGVTGTGIDISPLFTTQAKQRAEELGVSEYVHFYS
;
A
#
# COMPACT_ATOMS: atom_id res chain seq x y z
N MET A 1 18.83 -4.54 4.14
CA MET A 1 19.33 -3.65 3.06
C MET A 1 18.23 -2.62 2.83
N ASP A 2 18.56 -1.37 2.50
CA ASP A 2 17.57 -0.29 2.35
C ASP A 2 17.79 0.44 1.01
N ILE A 3 16.82 1.25 0.57
CA ILE A 3 16.92 2.11 -0.61
C ILE A 3 17.86 3.31 -0.36
N PRO A 4 18.41 3.94 -1.41
CA PRO A 4 19.19 5.15 -1.26
C PRO A 4 18.44 6.25 -0.51
N ARG A 5 19.10 6.86 0.48
CA ARG A 5 18.51 7.85 1.39
C ARG A 5 17.87 9.06 0.71
N ILE A 6 18.27 9.39 -0.52
CA ILE A 6 17.62 10.47 -1.28
C ILE A 6 16.12 10.22 -1.44
N PHE A 7 15.71 8.97 -1.69
CA PHE A 7 14.31 8.60 -1.87
C PHE A 7 13.51 8.69 -0.58
N THR A 8 14.07 8.20 0.53
CA THR A 8 13.40 8.30 1.84
C THR A 8 13.25 9.74 2.32
N ILE A 9 14.06 10.68 1.80
CA ILE A 9 13.90 12.12 2.06
C ILE A 9 12.90 12.75 1.09
N SER A 10 13.07 12.57 -0.22
CA SER A 10 12.23 13.23 -1.21
C SER A 10 10.79 12.72 -1.21
N GLU A 11 10.62 11.45 -0.84
CA GLU A 11 9.32 10.77 -0.91
C GLU A 11 8.72 10.48 0.47
N SER A 12 9.25 11.05 1.56
CA SER A 12 8.79 10.75 2.93
C SER A 12 7.30 11.01 3.13
N GLU A 13 6.75 12.04 2.49
CA GLU A 13 5.35 12.43 2.63
C GLU A 13 4.44 11.83 1.53
N HIS A 14 4.99 11.02 0.62
CA HIS A 14 4.21 10.42 -0.45
C HIS A 14 3.50 9.16 0.05
N ARG A 15 2.18 9.13 -0.11
CA ARG A 15 1.41 7.88 0.03
C ARG A 15 1.54 6.97 -1.19
N ILE A 16 1.80 7.56 -2.36
CA ILE A 16 1.92 6.86 -3.65
C ILE A 16 3.25 7.25 -4.30
N HIS A 17 4.16 6.27 -4.43
CA HIS A 17 5.52 6.45 -4.98
C HIS A 17 5.57 6.28 -6.51
N ASN A 18 4.46 6.63 -7.17
CA ASN A 18 4.26 6.46 -8.60
C ASN A 18 3.48 7.67 -9.13
N PRO A 19 3.49 7.92 -10.45
CA PRO A 19 2.72 9.01 -11.08
C PRO A 19 1.21 8.72 -11.14
N PHE A 20 0.65 8.32 -10.00
CA PHE A 20 -0.73 7.96 -9.77
C PHE A 20 -1.34 8.88 -8.71
N THR A 21 -2.58 9.27 -8.92
CA THR A 21 -3.39 9.93 -7.89
C THR A 21 -4.22 8.86 -7.16
N ALA A 22 -4.80 9.24 -6.02
CA ALA A 22 -5.71 8.35 -5.30
C ALA A 22 -6.90 7.92 -6.18
N GLU A 23 -7.43 8.81 -7.00
CA GLU A 23 -8.54 8.52 -7.93
C GLU A 23 -8.12 7.51 -9.01
N LYS A 24 -6.87 7.54 -9.47
CA LYS A 24 -6.36 6.53 -10.41
C LYS A 24 -6.28 5.14 -9.76
N TYR A 25 -5.89 5.04 -8.49
CA TYR A 25 -5.95 3.77 -7.75
C TYR A 25 -7.39 3.29 -7.53
N ALA A 26 -8.32 4.18 -7.19
CA ALA A 26 -9.74 3.82 -7.09
C ALA A 26 -10.30 3.34 -8.45
N THR A 27 -9.96 4.03 -9.53
CA THR A 27 -10.36 3.66 -10.90
C THR A 27 -9.81 2.29 -11.28
N LEU A 28 -8.55 2.00 -10.95
CA LEU A 28 -7.93 0.71 -11.21
C LEU A 28 -8.63 -0.41 -10.42
N GLY A 29 -8.88 -0.22 -9.12
CA GLY A 29 -9.60 -1.19 -8.30
C GLY A 29 -11.00 -1.51 -8.85
N HIS A 30 -11.71 -0.48 -9.30
CA HIS A 30 -13.02 -0.64 -9.94
C HIS A 30 -12.92 -1.40 -11.27
N ALA A 31 -11.96 -1.05 -12.13
CA ALA A 31 -11.76 -1.70 -13.42
C ALA A 31 -11.43 -3.19 -13.29
N LEU A 32 -10.69 -3.56 -12.25
CA LEU A 32 -10.34 -4.95 -11.93
C LEU A 32 -11.49 -5.75 -11.30
N ARG A 33 -12.61 -5.09 -10.97
CA ARG A 33 -13.80 -5.72 -10.36
C ARG A 33 -13.46 -6.54 -9.12
N MET A 34 -12.66 -5.94 -8.24
CA MET A 34 -12.19 -6.60 -7.03
C MET A 34 -13.37 -7.14 -6.21
N LYS A 35 -13.27 -8.41 -5.82
CA LYS A 35 -14.26 -9.08 -4.99
C LYS A 35 -13.79 -9.11 -3.53
N PRO A 36 -14.69 -8.98 -2.55
CA PRO A 36 -14.35 -9.25 -1.15
C PRO A 36 -13.68 -10.61 -0.98
N GLY A 37 -12.62 -10.66 -0.17
CA GLY A 37 -11.80 -11.85 0.06
C GLY A 37 -10.76 -12.15 -1.02
N THR A 38 -10.65 -11.33 -2.08
CA THR A 38 -9.53 -11.44 -3.03
C THR A 38 -8.22 -11.25 -2.30
N ARG A 39 -7.22 -12.11 -2.58
CA ARG A 39 -5.89 -12.04 -1.97
C ARG A 39 -4.90 -11.41 -2.94
N ILE A 40 -4.17 -10.40 -2.48
CA ILE A 40 -3.20 -9.64 -3.29
C ILE A 40 -1.80 -9.79 -2.69
N LEU A 41 -0.82 -10.06 -3.55
CA LEU A 41 0.60 -9.92 -3.24
C LEU A 41 1.12 -8.69 -4.00
N ASP A 42 1.66 -7.72 -3.27
CA ASP A 42 2.22 -6.49 -3.81
C ASP A 42 3.73 -6.43 -3.53
N LEU A 43 4.54 -6.38 -4.59
CA LEU A 43 6.00 -6.40 -4.52
C LEU A 43 6.53 -5.02 -4.92
N GLY A 44 7.19 -4.34 -3.98
CA GLY A 44 7.44 -2.90 -4.06
C GLY A 44 6.21 -2.09 -3.64
N SER A 45 5.59 -2.49 -2.52
CA SER A 45 4.31 -1.92 -2.08
C SER A 45 4.38 -0.47 -1.61
N GLY A 46 5.59 0.09 -1.46
CA GLY A 46 5.83 1.43 -0.93
C GLY A 46 5.12 1.64 0.40
N SER A 47 4.53 2.82 0.57
CA SER A 47 3.73 3.19 1.75
C SER A 47 2.34 2.52 1.81
N GLY A 48 2.07 1.50 1.00
CA GLY A 48 0.93 0.60 1.15
C GLY A 48 -0.45 1.15 0.77
N GLU A 49 -0.53 2.34 0.15
CA GLU A 49 -1.81 3.02 -0.11
C GLU A 49 -2.79 2.17 -0.94
N MET A 50 -2.31 1.44 -1.95
CA MET A 50 -3.17 0.58 -2.78
C MET A 50 -3.81 -0.53 -1.95
N LEU A 51 -3.01 -1.34 -1.24
CA LEU A 51 -3.53 -2.43 -0.41
C LEU A 51 -4.46 -1.92 0.68
N CYS A 52 -4.11 -0.83 1.38
CA CYS A 52 -4.93 -0.31 2.47
C CYS A 52 -6.28 0.23 1.97
N THR A 53 -6.28 1.03 0.90
CA THR A 53 -7.53 1.58 0.35
C THR A 53 -8.39 0.49 -0.27
N TRP A 54 -7.80 -0.50 -0.95
CA TRP A 54 -8.57 -1.58 -1.54
C TRP A 54 -9.11 -2.56 -0.50
N ALA A 55 -8.39 -2.79 0.61
CA ALA A 55 -8.91 -3.56 1.73
C ALA A 55 -10.15 -2.89 2.32
N ARG A 56 -10.10 -1.56 2.50
CA ARG A 56 -11.23 -0.76 2.99
C ARG A 56 -12.41 -0.76 2.00
N ASP A 57 -12.16 -0.52 0.72
CA ASP A 57 -13.21 -0.24 -0.26
C ASP A 57 -13.80 -1.49 -0.91
N TYR A 58 -12.99 -2.55 -1.05
CA TYR A 58 -13.37 -3.78 -1.74
C TYR A 58 -13.31 -5.03 -0.85
N GLY A 59 -12.86 -4.92 0.41
CA GLY A 59 -12.75 -6.05 1.32
C GLY A 59 -11.72 -7.09 0.90
N VAL A 60 -10.66 -6.67 0.19
CA VAL A 60 -9.55 -7.56 -0.17
C VAL A 60 -8.64 -7.79 1.03
N THR A 61 -7.86 -8.87 0.99
CA THR A 61 -6.76 -9.12 1.92
C THR A 61 -5.44 -9.17 1.16
N GLY A 62 -4.32 -9.02 1.85
CA GLY A 62 -3.05 -9.06 1.12
C GLY A 62 -1.78 -8.96 1.94
N THR A 63 -0.68 -9.07 1.19
CA THR A 63 0.67 -8.94 1.70
C THR A 63 1.44 -7.96 0.82
N GLY A 64 2.00 -6.93 1.44
CA GLY A 64 2.92 -5.99 0.80
C GLY A 64 4.36 -6.26 1.22
N ILE A 65 5.27 -6.31 0.26
CA ILE A 65 6.71 -6.42 0.49
C ILE A 65 7.37 -5.17 -0.06
N ASP A 66 8.13 -4.45 0.76
CA ASP A 66 8.92 -3.31 0.30
C ASP A 66 10.29 -3.27 0.97
N ILE A 67 11.34 -3.06 0.18
CA ILE A 67 12.72 -3.06 0.69
C ILE A 67 13.01 -1.89 1.64
N SER A 68 12.20 -0.82 1.61
CA SER A 68 12.32 0.34 2.50
C SER A 68 11.65 0.09 3.85
N PRO A 69 12.40 0.04 4.96
CA PRO A 69 11.81 -0.06 6.30
C PRO A 69 10.96 1.17 6.65
N LEU A 70 11.31 2.36 6.13
CA LEU A 70 10.51 3.58 6.31
C LEU A 70 9.13 3.41 5.67
N PHE A 71 9.08 3.04 4.39
CA PHE A 71 7.82 2.90 3.67
C PHE A 71 6.98 1.74 4.24
N THR A 72 7.62 0.64 4.63
CA THR A 72 6.96 -0.46 5.35
C THR A 72 6.34 0.00 6.67
N THR A 73 7.01 0.89 7.41
CA THR A 73 6.46 1.46 8.66
C THR A 73 5.25 2.35 8.38
N GLN A 74 5.34 3.19 7.36
CA GLN A 74 4.23 4.04 6.91
C GLN A 74 3.04 3.20 6.41
N ALA A 75 3.28 2.10 5.71
CA ALA A 75 2.25 1.16 5.28
C ALA A 75 1.49 0.53 6.46
N LYS A 76 2.21 0.14 7.52
CA LYS A 76 1.59 -0.37 8.76
C LYS A 76 0.73 0.69 9.45
N GLN A 77 1.27 1.89 9.61
CA GLN A 77 0.52 3.02 10.17
C GLN A 77 -0.72 3.33 9.34
N ARG A 78 -0.61 3.29 8.00
CA ARG A 78 -1.71 3.53 7.08
C ARG A 78 -2.81 2.48 7.22
N ALA A 79 -2.43 1.21 7.41
CA ALA A 79 -3.39 0.14 7.66
C ALA A 79 -4.12 0.33 8.99
N GLU A 80 -3.43 0.77 10.04
CA GLU A 80 -4.04 1.10 11.34
C GLU A 80 -4.99 2.31 11.20
N GLU A 81 -4.55 3.40 10.55
CA GLU A 81 -5.34 4.61 10.31
C GLU A 81 -6.67 4.32 9.59
N LEU A 82 -6.66 3.38 8.64
CA LEU A 82 -7.83 2.98 7.88
C LEU A 82 -8.60 1.81 8.52
N GLY A 83 -8.14 1.27 9.65
CA GLY A 83 -8.80 0.17 10.36
C GLY A 83 -8.75 -1.17 9.62
N VAL A 84 -7.70 -1.42 8.83
CA VAL A 84 -7.55 -2.62 7.98
C VAL A 84 -6.31 -3.45 8.31
N SER A 85 -5.62 -3.19 9.42
CA SER A 85 -4.39 -3.89 9.85
C SER A 85 -4.55 -5.40 10.00
N GLU A 86 -5.77 -5.89 10.25
CA GLU A 86 -6.09 -7.33 10.32
C GLU A 86 -6.17 -8.01 8.95
N TYR A 87 -6.32 -7.25 7.86
CA TYR A 87 -6.54 -7.77 6.51
C TYR A 87 -5.32 -7.63 5.60
N VAL A 88 -4.44 -6.68 5.89
CA VAL A 88 -3.23 -6.42 5.10
C VAL A 88 -2.00 -6.37 5.99
N HIS A 89 -0.94 -7.04 5.56
CA HIS A 89 0.31 -7.16 6.31
C HIS A 89 1.50 -6.73 5.47
N PHE A 90 2.45 -6.03 6.10
CA PHE A 90 3.59 -5.43 5.42
C PHE A 90 4.93 -5.89 6.00
N TYR A 91 5.88 -6.21 5.12
CA TYR A 91 7.20 -6.73 5.47
C TYR A 91 8.29 -6.06 4.64
N SER A 92 9.49 -5.96 5.24
CA SER A 92 10.71 -5.45 4.60
C SER A 92 11.78 -6.53 4.46
#